data_AF-A0A554JXG4-F1
#
_entry.id   AF-A0A554JXG4-F1
#
_cell.length_a   1.000
_cell.length_b   1.000
_cell.length_c   1.000
_cell.angle_alpha   90.00
_cell.angle_beta   90.00
_cell.angle_gamma   90.00
#
_symmetry.space_group_name_H-M   'P 1'
#
loop_
_entity.id
_entity.type
_entity.pdbx_description
1 polymer ?
#
loop_
_entity_poly.entity_id
_entity_poly.type
_entity_poly.pdbx_seq_one_letter_code
_entity_poly.pdbx_strand_id
1 'polypeptide(L)'
;MKHFPEALLEKESPQHQVVFAMYRNLKELVDFLDKDYQKQSRALSHEFRGHILQISSFGAVTIGATAALGQNLLASDSLARIALFLLSCSVVWGLFHVLHSTERSAIIQEQQYLRIRSRIEQLVREHEKYLLNPNPSQEDFQQVSRATEEELVENKKEMTGGRLVPDPTARQIFALFALGIGVLLAAVLF
;
A
#
# COMPACT_ATOMS: atom_id res chain seq x y z
N MET A 1 0.73 26.69 -6.11
CA MET A 1 0.20 26.88 -7.48
C MET A 1 -0.52 28.21 -7.53
N LYS A 2 -0.37 29.01 -8.60
CA LYS A 2 -1.09 30.29 -8.75
C LYS A 2 -2.60 30.01 -8.80
N HIS A 3 -3.42 30.77 -8.07
CA HIS A 3 -4.89 30.69 -8.16
C HIS A 3 -5.31 31.09 -9.59
N PHE A 4 -5.99 30.19 -10.30
CA PHE A 4 -6.69 30.56 -11.54
C PHE A 4 -7.80 31.56 -11.15
N PRO A 5 -7.89 32.75 -11.78
CA PRO A 5 -8.89 33.74 -11.39
C PRO A 5 -10.27 33.27 -11.84
N GLU A 6 -11.07 32.76 -10.90
CA GLU A 6 -12.46 32.33 -11.14
C GLU A 6 -13.33 33.46 -11.74
N ALA A 7 -12.91 34.72 -11.53
CA ALA A 7 -13.54 35.92 -12.08
C ALA A 7 -13.50 36.04 -13.61
N LEU A 8 -12.68 35.24 -14.32
CA LEU A 8 -12.65 35.23 -15.78
C LEU A 8 -13.90 34.55 -16.39
N LEU A 9 -14.57 33.66 -15.65
CA LEU A 9 -15.57 32.73 -16.19
C LEU A 9 -17.00 33.29 -16.30
N GLU A 10 -17.33 34.40 -15.64
CA GLU A 10 -18.69 34.98 -15.68
C GLU A 10 -19.08 35.52 -17.08
N LYS A 11 -18.14 35.56 -18.03
CA LYS A 11 -18.35 36.02 -19.42
C LYS A 11 -18.00 34.97 -20.48
N GLU A 12 -17.63 33.75 -20.08
CA GLU A 12 -17.08 32.76 -21.01
C GLU A 12 -18.13 31.79 -21.57
N SER A 13 -17.79 31.15 -22.70
CA SER A 13 -18.68 30.24 -23.42
C SER A 13 -19.11 29.04 -22.54
N PRO A 14 -20.27 28.39 -22.80
CA PRO A 14 -20.72 27.21 -22.05
C PRO A 14 -19.68 26.08 -21.98
N GLN A 15 -18.79 25.99 -22.97
CA GLN A 15 -17.69 25.02 -23.00
C GLN A 15 -16.63 25.32 -21.93
N HIS A 16 -16.25 26.58 -21.71
CA HIS A 16 -15.33 26.97 -20.65
C HIS A 16 -15.88 26.64 -19.25
N GLN A 17 -17.18 26.85 -19.04
CA GLN A 17 -17.83 26.51 -17.77
C GLN A 17 -17.75 25.01 -17.46
N VAL A 18 -17.94 24.16 -18.49
CA VAL A 18 -17.80 22.69 -18.36
C VAL A 18 -16.35 22.29 -18.09
N VAL A 19 -15.39 22.80 -18.87
CA VAL A 19 -13.96 22.49 -18.66
C VAL A 19 -13.48 22.96 -17.30
N PHE A 20 -13.95 24.12 -16.83
CA PHE A 20 -13.62 24.63 -15.51
C PHE A 20 -14.18 23.75 -14.39
N ALA A 21 -15.43 23.29 -14.51
CA ALA A 21 -16.00 22.33 -13.57
C ALA A 21 -15.19 21.02 -13.54
N MET A 22 -14.79 20.51 -14.71
CA MET A 22 -13.94 19.32 -14.82
C MET A 22 -12.56 19.53 -14.20
N TYR A 23 -11.91 20.66 -14.46
CA TYR A 23 -10.65 21.05 -13.84
C TYR A 23 -10.73 21.08 -12.32
N ARG A 24 -11.79 21.70 -11.77
CA ARG A 24 -12.03 21.73 -10.32
C ARG A 24 -12.20 20.33 -9.75
N ASN A 25 -13.04 19.51 -10.38
CA ASN A 25 -13.27 18.13 -9.94
C ASN A 25 -11.98 17.29 -9.97
N LEU A 26 -11.15 17.45 -11.00
CA LEU A 26 -9.86 16.75 -11.10
C LEU A 26 -8.90 17.19 -9.99
N LYS A 27 -8.87 18.49 -9.64
CA LYS A 27 -8.08 18.97 -8.50
C LYS A 27 -8.58 18.43 -7.17
N GLU A 28 -9.89 18.45 -6.94
CA GLU A 28 -10.49 17.86 -5.75
C GLU A 28 -10.19 16.35 -5.66
N LEU A 29 -10.12 15.65 -6.79
CA LEU A 29 -9.72 14.24 -6.85
C LEU A 29 -8.24 14.03 -6.48
N VAL A 30 -7.32 14.89 -6.95
CA VAL A 30 -5.91 14.84 -6.52
C VAL A 30 -5.80 15.05 -5.01
N ASP A 31 -6.45 16.09 -4.48
CA ASP A 31 -6.46 16.36 -3.03
C ASP A 31 -7.05 15.19 -2.23
N PHE A 32 -8.08 14.54 -2.76
CA PHE A 32 -8.66 13.33 -2.16
C PHE A 32 -7.67 12.17 -2.15
N LEU A 33 -6.99 11.89 -3.27
CA LEU A 33 -6.00 10.82 -3.38
C LEU A 33 -4.83 11.03 -2.42
N ASP A 34 -4.33 12.27 -2.31
CA ASP A 34 -3.24 12.62 -1.39
C ASP A 34 -3.65 12.35 0.07
N LYS A 35 -4.89 12.69 0.46
CA LYS A 35 -5.43 12.43 1.80
C LYS A 35 -5.62 10.93 2.06
N ASP A 36 -6.15 10.19 1.10
CA ASP A 36 -6.38 8.75 1.25
C ASP A 36 -5.06 7.98 1.35
N TYR A 37 -4.08 8.31 0.51
CA TYR A 37 -2.73 7.75 0.59
C TYR A 37 -2.07 8.04 1.94
N GLN A 38 -2.15 9.27 2.46
CA GLN A 38 -1.61 9.58 3.80
C GLN A 38 -2.26 8.74 4.90
N LYS A 39 -3.57 8.49 4.81
CA LYS A 39 -4.30 7.64 5.76
C LYS A 39 -3.84 6.18 5.67
N GLN A 40 -3.73 5.63 4.46
CA GLN A 40 -3.28 4.27 4.21
C GLN A 40 -1.81 4.07 4.62
N SER A 41 -0.92 5.00 4.27
CA SER A 41 0.49 5.01 4.65
C SER A 41 0.68 5.02 6.17
N ARG A 42 -0.12 5.83 6.90
CA ARG A 42 -0.12 5.82 8.37
C ARG A 42 -0.59 4.48 8.93
N ALA A 43 -1.62 3.87 8.35
CA ALA A 43 -2.11 2.55 8.77
C ALA A 43 -1.05 1.46 8.55
N LEU A 44 -0.42 1.42 7.37
CA LEU A 44 0.68 0.50 7.07
C LEU A 44 1.88 0.69 8.00
N SER A 45 2.25 1.93 8.30
CA SER A 45 3.32 2.21 9.26
C SER A 45 2.97 1.70 10.66
N HIS A 46 1.71 1.82 11.08
CA HIS A 46 1.24 1.29 12.36
C HIS A 46 1.22 -0.25 12.38
N GLU A 47 0.73 -0.89 11.32
CA GLU A 47 0.77 -2.36 11.17
C GLU A 47 2.20 -2.90 11.16
N PHE A 48 3.10 -2.25 10.40
CA PHE A 48 4.51 -2.60 10.34
C PHE A 48 5.19 -2.48 11.72
N ARG A 49 4.94 -1.39 12.46
CA ARG A 49 5.42 -1.24 13.84
C ARG A 49 4.84 -2.32 14.76
N GLY A 50 3.57 -2.66 14.60
CA GLY A 50 2.92 -3.75 15.33
C GLY A 50 3.59 -5.10 15.07
N HIS A 51 3.90 -5.40 13.80
CA HIS A 51 4.64 -6.59 13.42
C HIS A 51 6.06 -6.60 13.98
N ILE A 52 6.80 -5.49 13.91
CA ILE A 52 8.13 -5.40 14.54
C ILE A 52 8.04 -5.70 16.05
N LEU A 53 7.07 -5.11 16.76
CA LEU A 53 6.90 -5.34 18.19
C LEU A 53 6.55 -6.80 18.49
N GLN A 54 5.67 -7.42 17.69
CA GLN A 54 5.34 -8.85 17.80
C GLN A 54 6.56 -9.74 17.55
N ILE A 55 7.35 -9.41 16.53
CA ILE A 55 8.59 -10.11 16.16
C ILE A 55 9.60 -10.04 17.31
N SER A 56 9.85 -8.85 17.85
CA SER A 56 10.77 -8.66 18.96
C SER A 56 10.31 -9.40 20.21
N SER A 57 9.01 -9.35 20.53
CA SER A 57 8.43 -10.05 21.68
C SER A 57 8.52 -11.57 21.51
N PHE A 58 8.16 -12.09 20.34
CA PHE A 58 8.18 -13.51 20.04
C PHE A 58 9.62 -14.05 19.98
N GLY A 59 10.54 -13.29 19.39
CA GLY A 59 11.97 -13.60 19.38
C GLY A 59 12.54 -13.69 20.80
N ALA A 60 12.21 -12.72 21.67
CA ALA A 60 12.64 -12.74 23.07
C ALA A 60 12.07 -13.95 23.83
N VAL A 61 10.80 -14.30 23.63
CA VAL A 61 10.19 -15.50 24.22
C VAL A 61 10.84 -16.78 23.68
N THR A 62 11.11 -16.86 22.37
CA THR A 62 11.73 -18.04 21.74
C THR A 62 13.17 -18.23 22.22
N ILE A 63 13.94 -17.15 22.34
CA ILE A 63 15.31 -17.18 22.88
C ILE A 63 15.27 -17.54 24.37
N GLY A 64 14.37 -16.93 25.16
CA GLY A 64 14.21 -17.24 26.58
C GLY A 64 13.78 -18.69 26.83
N ALA A 65 12.84 -19.21 26.04
CA ALA A 65 12.38 -20.60 26.09
C ALA A 65 13.50 -21.57 25.64
N THR A 66 14.20 -21.27 24.55
CA THR A 66 15.35 -22.08 24.09
C THR A 66 16.50 -22.05 25.09
N ALA A 67 16.74 -20.94 25.79
CA ALA A 67 17.74 -20.85 26.84
C ALA A 67 17.34 -21.65 28.09
N ALA A 68 16.07 -21.55 28.53
CA ALA A 68 15.56 -22.28 29.69
C ALA A 68 15.44 -23.79 29.44
N LEU A 69 14.95 -24.19 28.26
CA LEU A 69 14.89 -25.59 27.83
C LEU A 69 16.28 -26.12 27.52
N GLY A 70 17.12 -25.32 26.85
CA GLY A 70 18.51 -25.63 26.57
C GLY A 70 19.31 -25.89 27.83
N GLN A 71 19.17 -25.07 28.89
CA GLN A 71 19.84 -25.35 30.16
C GLN A 71 19.48 -26.72 30.76
N ASN A 72 18.26 -27.23 30.53
CA ASN A 72 17.82 -28.55 31.01
C ASN A 72 18.10 -29.70 30.02
N LEU A 73 18.12 -29.44 28.70
CA LEU A 73 18.32 -30.44 27.63
C LEU A 73 19.78 -30.56 27.15
N LEU A 74 20.62 -29.53 27.35
CA LEU A 74 22.05 -29.51 26.99
C LEU A 74 22.89 -30.51 27.79
N ALA A 75 22.30 -31.19 28.78
CA ALA A 75 22.97 -32.22 29.55
C ALA A 75 23.06 -33.57 28.81
N SER A 76 22.20 -33.89 27.82
CA SER A 76 22.15 -35.28 27.31
C SER A 76 21.82 -35.50 25.83
N ASP A 77 21.08 -34.62 25.13
CA ASP A 77 20.57 -34.96 23.79
C ASP A 77 20.96 -33.95 22.71
N SER A 78 21.57 -34.43 21.62
CA SER A 78 22.01 -33.61 20.48
C SER A 78 20.88 -33.37 19.49
N LEU A 79 19.88 -34.26 19.43
CA LEU A 79 18.77 -34.16 18.48
C LEU A 79 17.81 -33.02 18.86
N ALA A 80 17.52 -32.88 20.16
CA ALA A 80 16.70 -31.79 20.70
C ALA A 80 17.30 -30.41 20.43
N ARG A 81 18.64 -30.29 20.43
CA ARG A 81 19.34 -29.03 20.10
C ARG A 81 19.17 -28.64 18.65
N ILE A 82 19.25 -29.62 17.74
CA ILE A 82 19.06 -29.39 16.31
C ILE A 82 17.60 -28.98 16.05
N ALA A 83 16.63 -29.64 16.70
CA ALA A 83 15.21 -29.28 16.57
C ALA A 83 14.92 -27.86 17.10
N LEU A 84 15.44 -27.50 18.28
CA LEU A 84 15.34 -26.15 18.84
C LEU A 84 16.01 -25.10 17.94
N PHE A 85 17.18 -25.41 17.40
CA PHE A 85 17.89 -24.53 16.46
C PHE A 85 17.09 -24.33 15.17
N LEU A 86 16.62 -25.40 14.54
CA LEU A 86 15.80 -25.33 13.31
C LEU A 86 14.48 -24.60 13.55
N LEU A 87 13.84 -24.80 14.71
CA LEU A 87 12.65 -24.07 15.11
C LEU A 87 12.97 -22.57 15.24
N SER A 88 14.07 -22.20 15.91
CA SER A 88 14.45 -20.79 16.04
C SER A 88 14.75 -20.13 14.68
N CYS A 89 15.39 -20.86 13.76
CA CYS A 89 15.66 -20.40 12.40
C CYS A 89 14.37 -20.21 11.59
N SER A 90 13.41 -21.13 11.69
CA SER A 90 12.14 -21.02 10.97
C SER A 90 11.31 -19.82 11.46
N VAL A 91 11.35 -19.53 12.77
CA VAL A 91 10.72 -18.35 13.39
C VAL A 91 11.28 -17.08 12.77
N VAL A 92 12.60 -16.91 12.82
CA VAL A 92 13.26 -15.71 12.29
C VAL A 92 12.96 -15.55 10.79
N TRP A 93 12.98 -16.64 10.03
CA TRP A 93 12.66 -16.64 8.60
C TRP A 93 11.20 -16.23 8.31
N GLY A 94 10.23 -16.80 9.02
CA GLY A 94 8.81 -16.45 8.86
C GLY A 94 8.53 -14.99 9.19
N LEU A 95 9.17 -14.47 10.24
CA LEU A 95 9.07 -13.07 10.64
C LEU A 95 9.72 -12.13 9.62
N PHE A 96 10.88 -12.49 9.06
CA PHE A 96 11.52 -11.75 7.97
C PHE A 96 10.63 -11.71 6.72
N HIS A 97 9.99 -12.82 6.36
CA HIS A 97 9.10 -12.87 5.22
C HIS A 97 7.87 -11.96 5.39
N VAL A 98 7.28 -11.92 6.60
CA VAL A 98 6.16 -11.03 6.91
C VAL A 98 6.59 -9.56 6.75
N LEU A 99 7.70 -9.15 7.37
CA LEU A 99 8.23 -7.78 7.26
C LEU A 99 8.48 -7.39 5.80
N HIS A 100 9.16 -8.26 5.05
CA HIS A 100 9.49 -8.02 3.65
C HIS A 100 8.23 -7.95 2.78
N SER A 101 7.21 -8.77 3.05
CA SER A 101 5.93 -8.72 2.34
C SER A 101 5.18 -7.40 2.60
N THR A 102 5.12 -6.94 3.86
CA THR A 102 4.50 -5.66 4.23
C THR A 102 5.22 -4.47 3.61
N GLU A 103 6.56 -4.45 3.64
CA GLU A 103 7.37 -3.41 3.01
C GLU A 103 7.13 -3.37 1.50
N ARG A 104 7.14 -4.52 0.84
CA ARG A 104 6.87 -4.63 -0.59
C ARG A 104 5.46 -4.15 -0.93
N SER A 105 4.46 -4.50 -0.13
CA SER A 105 3.09 -4.00 -0.30
C SER A 105 3.01 -2.48 -0.16
N ALA A 106 3.75 -1.87 0.77
CA ALA A 106 3.80 -0.43 0.93
C ALA A 106 4.44 0.27 -0.28
N ILE A 107 5.56 -0.24 -0.78
CA ILE A 107 6.23 0.29 -1.98
C ILE A 107 5.32 0.20 -3.21
N ILE A 108 4.64 -0.93 -3.40
CA ILE A 108 3.72 -1.12 -4.54
C ILE A 108 2.57 -0.11 -4.47
N GLN A 109 1.98 0.10 -3.29
CA GLN A 109 0.91 1.10 -3.11
C GLN A 109 1.40 2.51 -3.40
N GLU A 110 2.59 2.87 -2.92
CA GLU A 110 3.18 4.18 -3.19
C GLU A 110 3.41 4.39 -4.70
N GLN A 111 3.95 3.39 -5.41
CA GLN A 111 4.15 3.48 -6.85
C GLN A 111 2.83 3.60 -7.63
N GLN A 112 1.79 2.86 -7.24
CA GLN A 112 0.46 2.95 -7.85
C GLN A 112 -0.15 4.34 -7.63
N TYR A 113 -0.11 4.84 -6.39
CA TYR A 113 -0.58 6.17 -6.05
C TYR A 113 0.16 7.25 -6.86
N LEU A 114 1.49 7.23 -6.88
CA LEU A 114 2.29 8.22 -7.61
C LEU A 114 1.98 8.20 -9.12
N ARG A 115 1.74 7.02 -9.70
CA ARG A 115 1.36 6.87 -11.10
C ARG A 115 0.00 7.49 -11.39
N ILE A 116 -1.02 7.14 -10.61
CA ILE A 116 -2.40 7.66 -10.77
C ILE A 116 -2.42 9.17 -10.56
N ARG A 117 -1.74 9.66 -9.51
CA ARG A 117 -1.59 11.08 -9.21
C ARG A 117 -0.96 11.84 -10.36
N SER A 118 0.14 11.34 -10.92
CA SER A 118 0.82 11.97 -12.06
C SER A 118 -0.07 12.06 -13.31
N ARG A 119 -0.87 11.02 -13.58
CA ARG A 119 -1.82 11.01 -14.71
C ARG A 119 -2.93 12.05 -14.52
N ILE A 120 -3.52 12.12 -13.33
CA ILE A 120 -4.56 13.13 -13.03
C ILE A 120 -3.97 14.54 -13.06
N GLU A 121 -2.77 14.77 -12.53
CA GLU A 121 -2.07 16.06 -12.63
C GLU A 121 -1.77 16.45 -14.08
N GLN A 122 -1.54 15.48 -14.98
CA GLN A 122 -1.45 15.74 -16.42
C GLN A 122 -2.78 16.24 -16.99
N LEU A 123 -3.90 15.56 -16.69
CA LEU A 123 -5.23 15.99 -17.11
C LEU A 123 -5.56 17.40 -16.59
N VAL A 124 -5.23 17.70 -15.32
CA VAL A 124 -5.41 19.05 -14.75
C VAL A 124 -4.66 20.10 -15.57
N ARG A 125 -3.42 19.81 -15.97
CA ARG A 125 -2.61 20.72 -16.82
C ARG A 125 -3.18 20.88 -18.21
N GLU A 126 -3.76 19.84 -18.79
CA GLU A 126 -4.41 19.91 -20.12
C GLU A 126 -5.68 20.79 -20.07
N HIS A 127 -6.50 20.65 -19.03
CA HIS A 127 -7.66 21.54 -18.83
C HIS A 127 -7.22 22.97 -18.53
N GLU A 128 -6.16 23.16 -17.74
CA GLU A 128 -5.61 24.49 -17.48
C GLU A 128 -5.12 25.18 -18.76
N LYS A 129 -4.46 24.43 -19.66
CA LYS A 129 -4.06 24.95 -20.98
C LYS A 129 -5.26 25.34 -21.83
N TYR A 130 -6.32 24.53 -21.84
CA TYR A 130 -7.56 24.85 -22.55
C TYR A 130 -8.19 26.14 -22.02
N LEU A 131 -8.32 26.27 -20.70
CA LEU A 131 -8.92 27.43 -20.04
C LEU A 131 -8.10 28.72 -20.21
N LEU A 132 -6.80 28.61 -20.45
CA LEU A 132 -5.93 29.75 -20.73
C LEU A 132 -5.91 30.12 -22.23
N ASN A 133 -6.51 29.32 -23.11
CA ASN A 133 -6.59 29.63 -24.53
C ASN A 133 -7.73 30.64 -24.76
N PRO A 134 -7.46 31.85 -25.28
CA PRO A 134 -8.50 32.85 -25.49
C PRO A 134 -9.50 32.50 -26.61
N ASN A 135 -9.17 31.56 -27.50
CA ASN A 135 -10.05 31.08 -28.58
C ASN A 135 -9.95 29.55 -28.71
N PRO A 136 -10.48 28.77 -27.76
CA PRO A 136 -10.44 27.32 -27.88
C PRO A 136 -11.42 26.84 -28.94
N SER A 137 -10.98 25.89 -29.76
CA SER A 137 -11.85 25.27 -30.74
C SER A 137 -12.77 24.23 -30.09
N GLN A 138 -13.87 23.91 -30.77
CA GLN A 138 -14.75 22.81 -30.36
C GLN A 138 -14.03 21.45 -30.45
N GLU A 139 -13.05 21.33 -31.34
CA GLU A 139 -12.20 20.15 -31.48
C GLU A 139 -11.29 19.98 -30.27
N ASP A 140 -10.66 21.07 -29.79
CA ASP A 140 -9.86 21.06 -28.55
C ASP A 140 -10.69 20.62 -27.34
N PHE A 141 -11.95 21.08 -27.26
CA PHE A 141 -12.87 20.69 -26.19
C PHE A 141 -13.17 19.19 -26.21
N GLN A 142 -13.47 18.66 -27.39
CA GLN A 142 -13.75 17.23 -27.57
C GLN A 142 -12.52 16.38 -27.27
N GLN A 143 -11.33 16.84 -27.66
CA GLN A 143 -10.08 16.14 -27.41
C GLN A 143 -9.78 16.05 -25.91
N VAL A 144 -9.84 17.18 -25.18
CA VAL A 144 -9.60 17.21 -23.73
C VAL A 144 -10.65 16.36 -22.99
N SER A 145 -11.91 16.45 -23.38
CA SER A 145 -12.99 15.66 -22.75
C SER A 145 -12.80 14.15 -22.95
N ARG A 146 -12.47 13.70 -24.18
CA ARG A 146 -12.24 12.28 -24.48
C ARG A 146 -11.01 11.73 -23.76
N ALA A 147 -9.89 12.46 -23.81
CA ALA A 147 -8.67 12.07 -23.11
C ALA A 147 -8.93 11.89 -21.60
N THR A 148 -9.74 12.79 -21.03
CA THR A 148 -10.13 12.72 -19.62
C THR A 148 -11.01 11.51 -19.31
N GLU A 149 -12.00 11.22 -20.16
CA GLU A 149 -12.88 10.07 -19.96
C GLU A 149 -12.12 8.74 -20.05
N GLU A 150 -11.27 8.58 -21.07
CA GLU A 150 -10.45 7.39 -21.26
C GLU A 150 -9.51 7.15 -20.07
N GLU A 151 -8.81 8.19 -19.63
CA GLU A 151 -7.84 8.11 -18.55
C GLU A 151 -8.54 7.91 -17.18
N LEU A 152 -9.72 8.50 -16.96
CA LEU A 152 -10.52 8.23 -15.76
C LEU A 152 -11.04 6.79 -15.71
N VAL A 153 -11.41 6.21 -16.86
CA VAL A 153 -11.82 4.80 -16.94
C VAL A 153 -10.64 3.87 -16.64
N GLU A 154 -9.45 4.17 -17.17
CA GLU A 154 -8.23 3.39 -16.89
C GLU A 154 -7.84 3.50 -15.41
N ASN A 155 -7.78 4.70 -14.85
CA ASN A 155 -7.48 4.93 -13.44
C ASN A 155 -8.50 4.27 -12.52
N LYS A 156 -9.79 4.25 -12.89
CA LYS A 156 -10.83 3.54 -12.13
C LYS A 156 -10.57 2.04 -12.11
N LYS A 157 -10.19 1.43 -13.24
CA LYS A 157 -9.83 0.00 -13.30
C LYS A 157 -8.59 -0.30 -12.44
N GLU A 158 -7.59 0.57 -12.47
CA GLU A 158 -6.37 0.41 -11.67
C GLU A 158 -6.65 0.58 -10.16
N MET A 159 -7.53 1.52 -9.77
CA MET A 159 -7.96 1.69 -8.38
C MET A 159 -8.85 0.55 -7.85
N THR A 160 -9.76 0.01 -8.67
CA THR A 160 -10.60 -1.12 -8.25
C THR A 160 -9.85 -2.45 -8.26
N GLY A 161 -8.93 -2.65 -9.21
CA GLY A 161 -8.05 -3.82 -9.26
C GLY A 161 -6.87 -3.76 -8.28
N GLY A 162 -6.46 -2.56 -7.89
CA GLY A 162 -5.37 -2.28 -6.95
C GLY A 162 -5.80 -2.16 -5.49
N ARG A 163 -7.11 -2.31 -5.15
CA ARG A 163 -7.52 -2.54 -3.76
C ARG A 163 -6.75 -3.75 -3.28
N LEU A 164 -5.84 -3.52 -2.34
CA LEU A 164 -5.02 -4.58 -1.77
C LEU A 164 -5.93 -5.69 -1.27
N VAL A 165 -5.97 -6.76 -2.05
CA VAL A 165 -6.36 -8.05 -1.51
C VAL A 165 -5.28 -8.32 -0.46
N PRO A 166 -5.62 -8.40 0.84
CA PRO A 166 -4.65 -8.73 1.86
C PRO A 166 -3.98 -10.04 1.44
N ASP A 167 -2.66 -10.02 1.31
CA ASP A 167 -1.91 -11.10 0.69
C ASP A 167 -2.21 -12.43 1.41
N PRO A 168 -2.96 -13.37 0.80
CA PRO A 168 -3.39 -14.60 1.49
C PRO A 168 -2.20 -15.46 1.89
N THR A 169 -1.07 -15.30 1.20
CA THR A 169 0.19 -15.97 1.47
C THR A 169 0.73 -15.67 2.87
N ALA A 170 0.65 -14.43 3.35
CA ALA A 170 1.13 -14.09 4.70
C ALA A 170 0.32 -14.80 5.79
N ARG A 171 -1.01 -14.93 5.64
CA ARG A 171 -1.84 -15.70 6.58
C ARG A 171 -1.57 -17.20 6.52
N GLN A 172 -1.38 -17.74 5.32
CA GLN A 172 -1.04 -19.16 5.15
C GLN A 172 0.32 -19.48 5.78
N ILE A 173 1.32 -18.60 5.62
CA ILE A 173 2.62 -18.73 6.25
C ILE A 173 2.47 -18.71 7.78
N PHE A 174 1.74 -17.75 8.35
CA PHE A 174 1.48 -17.72 9.81
C PHE A 174 0.75 -18.98 10.32
N ALA A 175 -0.22 -19.49 9.56
CA ALA A 175 -0.96 -20.70 9.93
C ALA A 175 -0.07 -21.95 9.91
N LEU A 176 0.75 -22.13 8.87
CA LEU A 176 1.74 -23.20 8.80
C LEU A 176 2.79 -23.09 9.91
N PHE A 177 3.14 -21.85 10.27
CA PHE A 177 4.09 -21.57 11.33
C PHE A 177 3.54 -21.95 12.72
N ALA A 178 2.31 -21.53 13.03
CA ALA A 178 1.61 -21.89 14.25
C ALA A 178 1.38 -23.40 14.36
N LEU A 179 1.06 -24.06 13.24
CA LEU A 179 0.95 -25.52 13.16
C LEU A 179 2.28 -26.20 13.49
N GLY A 180 3.39 -25.72 12.93
CA GLY A 180 4.74 -26.23 13.18
C GLY A 180 5.16 -26.11 14.65
N ILE A 181 4.91 -24.97 15.28
CA ILE A 181 5.17 -24.78 16.72
C ILE A 181 4.30 -25.72 17.55
N GLY A 182 3.00 -25.84 17.23
CA GLY A 182 2.07 -26.70 17.97
C GLY A 182 2.46 -28.18 17.94
N VAL A 183 2.93 -28.67 16.79
CA VAL A 183 3.44 -30.04 16.63
C VAL A 183 4.73 -30.24 17.46
N LEU A 184 5.64 -29.27 17.47
CA LEU A 184 6.87 -29.37 18.25
C LEU A 184 6.62 -29.33 19.76
N LEU A 185 5.70 -28.48 20.22
CA LEU A 185 5.28 -28.42 21.62
C LEU A 185 4.64 -29.74 22.06
N ALA A 186 3.82 -30.35 21.21
CA ALA A 186 3.27 -31.67 21.47
C ALA A 186 4.40 -32.72 21.57
N ALA A 187 5.36 -32.72 20.66
CA ALA A 187 6.47 -33.68 20.66
C ALA A 187 7.42 -33.55 21.87
N VAL A 188 7.45 -32.41 22.57
CA VAL A 188 8.24 -32.23 23.80
C VAL A 188 7.47 -32.68 25.05
N LEU A 189 6.12 -32.67 25.01
CA LEU A 189 5.27 -33.07 26.13
C LEU A 189 5.03 -34.59 26.22
N PHE A 190 5.22 -35.32 25.12
CA PHE A 190 5.07 -36.77 25.01
C PHE A 190 6.44 -37.45 24.96
#